data_AF-A0A9D5IHQ5-F1
#
_entry.id   AF-A0A9D5IHQ5-F1
#
_cell.length_a   1.000
_cell.length_b   1.000
_cell.length_c   1.000
_cell.angle_alpha   90.00
_cell.angle_beta   90.00
_cell.angle_gamma   90.00
#
_symmetry.space_group_name_H-M   'P 1'
#
loop_
_entity.id
_entity.type
_entity.pdbx_description
1 polymer ?
#
loop_
_entity_poly.entity_id
_entity_poly.type
_entity_poly.pdbx_seq_one_letter_code
_entity_poly.pdbx_strand_id
1 'polypeptide(L)'
;MNATLSVVSPETAAALVERLVSEGLISMSAAAKLYGCGHGDAPTHKSTVGRHALRGVKLPNGSHLKLESIRVHGQLRTSRQAVLRFFARQTEAAEMPDMNPVMVPRSPKQRTRAAAKAAAELDSLGIK
;
A
#
# COMPACT_ATOMS: atom_id res chain seq x y z
N MET A 1 12.23 -22.82 4.51
CA MET A 1 11.32 -21.81 5.10
C MET A 1 10.20 -21.57 4.11
N ASN A 2 9.08 -22.29 4.26
CA ASN A 2 7.98 -22.26 3.29
C ASN A 2 7.11 -21.03 3.54
N ALA A 3 7.04 -20.15 2.53
CA ALA A 3 6.12 -19.02 2.52
C ALA A 3 4.69 -19.54 2.43
N THR A 4 3.88 -19.25 3.43
CA THR A 4 2.44 -19.48 3.43
C THR A 4 1.82 -18.62 2.32
N LEU A 5 1.69 -19.18 1.13
CA LEU A 5 0.82 -18.65 0.08
C LEU A 5 -0.60 -18.68 0.66
N SER A 6 -1.07 -17.54 1.16
CA SER A 6 -2.49 -17.31 1.44
C SER A 6 -3.22 -17.43 0.11
N VAL A 7 -3.65 -18.65 -0.20
CA VAL A 7 -4.53 -18.94 -1.34
C VAL A 7 -5.86 -18.31 -0.96
N VAL A 8 -6.17 -17.17 -1.60
CA VAL A 8 -7.53 -16.62 -1.55
C VAL A 8 -8.45 -17.70 -2.08
N SER A 9 -9.35 -18.21 -1.23
CA SER A 9 -10.31 -19.23 -1.63
C SER A 9 -11.07 -18.76 -2.88
N PRO A 10 -11.30 -19.61 -3.90
CA PRO A 10 -11.98 -19.22 -5.13
C PRO A 10 -13.37 -18.64 -4.88
N GLU A 11 -14.05 -19.09 -3.81
CA GLU A 11 -15.33 -18.54 -3.35
C GLU A 11 -15.21 -17.06 -2.94
N THR A 12 -14.12 -16.70 -2.26
CA THR A 12 -13.83 -15.31 -1.87
C THR A 12 -13.50 -14.44 -3.09
N ALA A 13 -12.84 -15.01 -4.10
CA ALA A 13 -12.54 -14.29 -5.34
C ALA A 13 -13.81 -14.02 -6.16
N ALA A 14 -14.72 -15.00 -6.28
CA ALA A 14 -16.01 -14.83 -6.96
C ALA A 14 -16.88 -13.76 -6.28
N ALA A 15 -16.98 -13.82 -4.94
CA ALA A 15 -17.72 -12.82 -4.17
C ALA A 15 -17.14 -11.40 -4.32
N LEU A 16 -15.82 -11.26 -4.44
CA LEU A 16 -15.18 -9.98 -4.72
C LEU A 16 -15.53 -9.45 -6.11
N VAL A 17 -15.52 -10.32 -7.13
CA VAL A 17 -15.90 -9.95 -8.50
C VAL A 17 -17.34 -9.47 -8.53
N GLU A 18 -18.27 -10.24 -7.97
CA GLU A 18 -19.71 -9.90 -7.94
C GLU A 18 -19.94 -8.54 -7.26
N ARG A 19 -19.30 -8.32 -6.10
CA ARG A 19 -19.39 -7.05 -5.38
C ARG A 19 -18.85 -5.87 -6.19
N LEU A 20 -17.67 -6.00 -6.80
CA LEU A 20 -17.09 -4.90 -7.57
C LEU A 20 -17.87 -4.60 -8.84
N VAL A 21 -18.45 -5.62 -9.48
CA VAL A 21 -19.31 -5.45 -10.65
C VAL A 21 -20.60 -4.72 -10.26
N SER A 22 -21.26 -5.10 -9.16
CA SER A 22 -22.49 -4.46 -8.71
C SER A 22 -22.28 -3.01 -8.21
N GLU A 23 -21.11 -2.71 -7.66
CA GLU A 23 -20.72 -1.35 -7.25
C GLU A 23 -20.43 -0.39 -8.41
N GLY A 24 -20.18 -0.92 -9.62
CA GLY A 24 -19.81 -0.15 -10.81
C GLY A 24 -18.30 -0.03 -10.97
N LEU A 25 -17.75 -0.67 -12.02
CA LEU A 25 -16.32 -0.69 -12.28
C LEU A 25 -15.79 0.62 -12.85
N ILE A 26 -14.73 1.14 -12.23
CA ILE A 26 -13.97 2.31 -12.66
C ILE A 26 -12.52 1.93 -12.98
N SER A 27 -11.89 2.71 -13.86
CA SER A 27 -10.47 2.56 -14.20
C SER A 27 -9.56 3.04 -13.06
N MET A 28 -8.30 2.60 -13.04
CA MET A 28 -7.30 3.13 -12.11
C MET A 28 -7.11 4.65 -12.25
N SER A 29 -7.26 5.20 -13.45
CA SER A 29 -7.19 6.67 -13.67
C SER A 29 -8.39 7.40 -13.04
N ALA A 30 -9.59 6.81 -13.13
CA ALA A 30 -10.78 7.38 -12.49
C ALA A 30 -10.69 7.27 -10.96
N ALA A 31 -10.23 6.13 -10.45
CA ALA A 31 -9.97 5.95 -9.02
C ALA A 31 -8.93 6.94 -8.48
N ALA A 32 -7.92 7.28 -9.28
CA ALA A 32 -6.88 8.24 -8.87
C ALA A 32 -7.41 9.67 -8.67
N LYS A 33 -8.51 10.05 -9.36
CA LYS A 33 -9.20 11.32 -9.10
C LYS A 33 -9.86 11.36 -7.72
N LEU A 34 -10.27 10.20 -7.18
CA LEU A 34 -10.87 10.09 -5.84
C LEU A 34 -9.83 10.24 -4.72
N TYR A 35 -8.56 10.02 -5.00
CA TYR A 35 -7.47 10.21 -4.04
C TYR A 35 -7.17 11.69 -3.78
N GLY A 36 -7.65 12.58 -4.65
CA GLY A 36 -7.30 13.99 -4.59
C GLY A 36 -5.82 14.26 -4.93
N CYS A 37 -5.39 15.46 -4.58
CA CYS A 37 -4.06 15.98 -4.83
C CYS A 37 -3.20 15.81 -3.58
N GLY A 38 -2.06 15.11 -3.70
CA GLY A 38 -1.19 14.83 -2.55
C GLY A 38 -0.25 16.00 -2.21
N HIS A 39 0.52 16.44 -3.19
CA HIS A 39 1.41 17.61 -3.10
C HIS A 39 1.23 18.47 -4.36
N GLY A 40 0.66 19.67 -4.20
CA GLY A 40 0.26 20.57 -5.29
C GLY A 40 -1.17 20.32 -5.79
N ASP A 41 -1.54 20.97 -6.89
CA ASP A 41 -2.92 20.94 -7.43
C ASP A 41 -3.19 19.76 -8.37
N ALA A 42 -2.19 18.90 -8.63
CA ALA A 42 -2.33 17.78 -9.53
C ALA A 42 -2.93 16.54 -8.84
N PRO A 43 -3.92 15.87 -9.45
CA PRO A 43 -4.43 14.60 -8.95
C PRO A 43 -3.33 13.54 -8.85
N THR A 44 -3.50 12.61 -7.91
CA THR A 44 -2.65 11.44 -7.79
C THR A 44 -2.53 10.70 -9.13
N HIS A 45 -1.33 10.27 -9.51
CA HIS A 45 -1.13 9.50 -10.74
C HIS A 45 -1.70 8.08 -10.61
N LYS A 46 -2.29 7.54 -11.70
CA LYS A 46 -2.90 6.19 -11.75
C LYS A 46 -1.97 5.05 -11.26
N SER A 47 -0.66 5.19 -11.44
CA SER A 47 0.33 4.21 -10.96
C SER A 47 0.34 4.07 -9.44
N THR A 48 -0.02 5.10 -8.68
CA THR A 48 -0.14 5.00 -7.22
C THR A 48 -1.30 4.10 -6.83
N VAL A 49 -2.46 4.28 -7.44
CA VAL A 49 -3.63 3.39 -7.22
C VAL A 49 -3.31 1.95 -7.62
N GLY A 50 -2.65 1.76 -8.78
CA GLY A 50 -2.20 0.43 -9.21
C GLY A 50 -1.21 -0.22 -8.24
N ARG A 51 -0.32 0.56 -7.62
CA ARG A 51 0.58 0.07 -6.56
C ARG A 51 -0.21 -0.35 -5.32
N HIS A 52 -1.22 0.40 -4.89
CA HIS A 52 -2.07 0.02 -3.74
C HIS A 52 -2.87 -1.25 -4.01
N ALA A 53 -3.34 -1.46 -5.24
CA ALA A 53 -3.99 -2.70 -5.63
C ALA A 53 -3.04 -3.91 -5.58
N LEU A 54 -1.83 -3.79 -6.14
CA LEU A 54 -0.91 -4.92 -6.28
C LEU A 54 -0.09 -5.20 -5.02
N ARG A 55 0.49 -4.14 -4.44
CA ARG A 55 1.46 -4.18 -3.34
C ARG A 55 0.86 -3.75 -2.01
N GLY A 56 -0.23 -2.98 -2.04
CA GLY A 56 -0.80 -2.39 -0.84
C GLY A 56 -0.02 -1.19 -0.32
N VAL A 57 -0.61 -0.53 0.68
CA VAL A 57 0.04 0.45 1.54
C VAL A 57 0.42 -0.24 2.84
N LYS A 58 1.57 0.15 3.39
CA LYS A 58 2.03 -0.38 4.66
C LYS A 58 1.35 0.37 5.81
N LEU A 59 0.76 -0.37 6.74
CA LEU A 59 0.11 0.15 7.94
C LEU A 59 1.11 0.23 9.12
N PRO A 60 0.80 1.00 10.18
CA PRO A 60 1.67 1.14 11.35
C PRO A 60 2.04 -0.18 12.02
N ASN A 61 1.11 -1.15 12.02
CA ASN A 61 1.33 -2.51 12.52
C ASN A 61 2.24 -3.38 11.62
N GLY A 62 2.81 -2.83 10.56
CA GLY A 62 3.67 -3.56 9.63
C GLY A 62 2.94 -4.39 8.58
N SER A 63 1.61 -4.54 8.68
CA SER A 63 0.79 -5.23 7.67
C SER A 63 0.62 -4.39 6.40
N HIS A 64 0.15 -5.03 5.32
CA HIS A 64 -0.15 -4.36 4.06
C HIS A 64 -1.65 -4.36 3.79
N LEU A 65 -2.24 -3.17 3.69
CA LEU A 65 -3.61 -2.98 3.23
C LEU A 65 -3.62 -2.85 1.71
N LYS A 66 -4.36 -3.72 1.02
CA LYS A 66 -4.51 -3.67 -0.45
C LYS A 66 -5.83 -3.06 -0.86
N LEU A 67 -5.82 -2.34 -1.98
CA LEU A 67 -7.05 -1.88 -2.62
C LEU A 67 -7.72 -3.05 -3.34
N GLU A 68 -9.01 -3.24 -3.06
CA GLU A 68 -9.87 -4.21 -3.74
C GLU A 68 -9.94 -3.91 -5.23
N SER A 69 -9.53 -4.87 -6.07
CA SER A 69 -9.49 -4.73 -7.51
C SER A 69 -9.55 -6.08 -8.21
N ILE A 70 -10.02 -6.07 -9.46
CA ILE A 70 -10.07 -7.25 -10.35
C ILE A 70 -9.38 -6.92 -11.67
N ARG A 71 -8.99 -7.98 -12.41
CA ARG A 71 -8.48 -7.84 -13.78
C ARG A 71 -9.60 -8.07 -14.79
N VAL A 72 -9.79 -7.11 -15.68
CA VAL A 72 -10.76 -7.18 -16.78
C VAL A 72 -10.02 -6.77 -18.06
N HIS A 73 -9.94 -7.68 -19.03
CA HIS A 73 -9.16 -7.49 -20.28
C HIS A 73 -7.69 -7.07 -20.03
N GLY A 74 -7.03 -7.70 -19.05
CA GLY A 74 -5.64 -7.39 -18.67
C GLY A 74 -5.45 -6.09 -17.90
N GLN A 75 -6.51 -5.32 -17.64
CA GLN A 75 -6.45 -4.06 -16.90
C GLN A 75 -7.02 -4.20 -15.50
N LEU A 76 -6.42 -3.51 -14.52
CA LEU A 76 -6.99 -3.41 -13.18
C LEU A 76 -8.21 -2.48 -13.17
N ARG A 77 -9.28 -2.96 -12.53
CA ARG A 77 -10.52 -2.22 -12.28
C ARG A 77 -10.88 -2.31 -10.80
N THR A 78 -11.50 -1.26 -10.28
CA THR A 78 -12.00 -1.17 -8.89
C THR A 78 -13.36 -0.48 -8.92
N SER A 79 -13.94 -0.15 -7.77
CA SER A 79 -15.15 0.65 -7.65
C SER A 79 -14.88 1.89 -6.80
N ARG A 80 -15.80 2.87 -6.81
CA ARG A 80 -15.72 4.03 -5.91
C ARG A 80 -15.81 3.59 -4.43
N GLN A 81 -16.66 2.62 -4.14
CA GLN A 81 -16.96 2.10 -2.82
C GLN A 81 -15.76 1.34 -2.26
N ALA A 82 -15.06 0.56 -3.08
CA ALA A 82 -13.80 -0.08 -2.73
C ALA A 82 -12.71 0.93 -2.34
N VAL A 83 -12.62 2.05 -3.05
CA VAL A 83 -11.69 3.13 -2.70
C VAL A 83 -12.05 3.75 -1.34
N LEU A 84 -13.33 4.00 -1.07
CA LEU A 84 -13.76 4.52 0.24
C LEU A 84 -13.50 3.54 1.38
N ARG A 85 -13.77 2.24 1.19
CA ARG A 85 -13.42 1.19 2.16
C ARG A 85 -11.92 1.15 2.44
N PHE A 86 -11.11 1.30 1.38
CA PHE A 86 -9.66 1.35 1.50
C PHE A 86 -9.21 2.56 2.34
N PHE A 87 -9.77 3.75 2.10
CA PHE A 87 -9.48 4.93 2.93
C PHE A 87 -9.92 4.76 4.37
N ALA A 88 -11.15 4.27 4.60
CA ALA A 88 -11.66 4.05 5.95
C ALA A 88 -10.74 3.11 6.76
N ARG A 89 -10.36 1.97 6.18
CA ARG A 89 -9.43 1.00 6.82
C ARG A 89 -8.04 1.60 7.03
N GLN A 90 -7.57 2.43 6.10
CA GLN A 90 -6.28 3.10 6.24
C GLN A 90 -6.28 4.11 7.39
N THR A 91 -7.35 4.90 7.52
CA THR A 91 -7.54 5.87 8.60
C THR A 91 -7.69 5.17 9.95
N GLU A 92 -8.54 4.16 10.05
CA GLU A 92 -8.75 3.37 11.27
C GLU A 92 -7.43 2.77 11.78
N ALA A 93 -6.63 2.18 10.87
CA ALA A 93 -5.33 1.63 11.21
C ALA A 93 -4.28 2.69 11.61
N ALA A 94 -4.47 3.95 11.22
CA ALA A 94 -3.61 5.06 11.63
C ALA A 94 -3.99 5.62 13.01
N GLU A 95 -5.26 5.54 13.38
CA GLU A 95 -5.79 6.09 14.64
C GLU A 95 -5.67 5.14 15.83
N MET A 96 -5.41 3.84 15.61
CA MET A 96 -5.21 2.86 16.68
C MET A 96 -3.82 3.03 17.37
N PRO A 97 -3.75 3.54 18.62
CA PRO A 97 -2.49 3.95 19.26
C PRO A 97 -1.64 2.78 19.80
N ASP A 98 -2.24 1.61 20.01
CA ASP A 98 -1.67 0.51 20.80
C ASP A 98 -1.04 -0.61 19.95
N MET A 99 -0.90 -0.40 18.65
CA MET A 99 -0.20 -1.37 17.80
C MET A 99 1.30 -1.17 17.99
N ASN A 100 1.85 -1.91 18.96
CA ASN A 100 3.29 -2.02 19.24
C ASN A 100 4.04 -2.02 17.90
N PRO A 101 4.80 -0.97 17.55
CA PRO A 101 5.30 -0.79 16.20
C PRO A 101 6.20 -1.97 15.88
N VAL A 102 5.76 -2.81 14.95
CA VAL A 102 6.57 -3.93 14.48
C VAL A 102 7.85 -3.30 13.93
N MET A 103 8.97 -3.51 14.63
CA MET A 103 10.28 -3.00 14.24
C MET A 103 10.58 -3.47 12.82
N VAL A 104 10.36 -2.59 11.86
CA VAL A 104 10.58 -2.91 10.47
C VAL A 104 12.10 -2.93 10.26
N PRO A 105 12.68 -4.02 9.75
CA PRO A 105 14.07 -4.01 9.35
C PRO A 105 14.33 -2.82 8.43
N ARG A 106 15.36 -2.02 8.74
CA ARG A 106 15.77 -0.89 7.89
C ARG A 106 15.93 -1.39 6.45
N SER A 107 15.39 -0.62 5.50
CA SER A 107 15.60 -0.91 4.08
C SER A 107 17.10 -0.93 3.76
N PRO A 108 17.56 -1.67 2.73
CA PRO A 108 18.97 -1.71 2.37
C PRO A 108 19.58 -0.30 2.20
N LYS A 109 18.85 0.60 1.53
CA LYS A 109 19.26 2.00 1.33
C LYS A 109 19.37 2.79 2.63
N GLN A 110 18.47 2.57 3.60
CA GLN A 110 18.57 3.19 4.93
C GLN A 110 19.75 2.65 5.72
N ARG A 111 20.07 1.35 5.61
CA ARG A 111 21.27 0.78 6.22
C ARG A 111 22.54 1.38 5.64
N THR A 112 22.65 1.45 4.31
CA THR A 112 23.82 2.03 3.64
C THR A 112 24.02 3.49 4.04
N ARG A 113 22.95 4.30 4.09
CA ARG A 113 23.04 5.70 4.53
C ARG A 113 23.41 5.83 6.01
N ALA A 114 22.86 4.99 6.88
CA ALA A 114 23.20 5.01 8.30
C ALA A 114 24.66 4.58 8.54
N ALA A 115 25.15 3.56 7.83
CA ALA A 115 26.53 3.13 7.88
C ALA A 115 27.49 4.22 7.37
N ALA A 116 27.17 4.86 6.23
CA ALA A 116 27.97 5.95 5.70
C ALA A 116 28.03 7.16 6.64
N LYS A 117 26.91 7.49 7.30
CA LYS A 117 26.87 8.58 8.29
C LYS A 117 27.70 8.25 9.53
N ALA A 118 27.58 7.03 10.06
CA ALA A 118 28.37 6.58 11.21
C ALA A 118 29.87 6.54 10.89
N ALA A 119 30.25 6.11 9.69
CA ALA A 119 31.65 6.14 9.23
C ALA A 119 32.19 7.57 9.20
N ALA A 120 31.43 8.53 8.64
CA ALA A 120 31.83 9.93 8.62
C ALA A 120 31.95 10.56 10.03
N GLU A 121 31.11 10.13 10.98
CA GLU A 121 31.19 10.56 12.38
C GLU A 121 32.41 9.95 13.11
N LEU A 122 32.79 8.71 12.81
CA LEU A 122 34.01 8.10 13.37
C LEU A 122 35.28 8.74 12.80
N ASP A 123 35.29 9.03 11.50
CA ASP A 123 36.38 9.74 10.83
C ASP A 123 36.58 11.14 11.42
N SER A 124 35.50 11.87 11.72
CA SER A 124 35.59 13.21 12.33
C SER A 124 36.08 13.19 13.78
N LEU A 125 35.88 12.07 14.48
CA LEU A 125 36.39 11.84 15.83
C LEU A 125 37.81 11.23 15.85
N GLY A 126 38.39 10.93 14.67
CA GLY A 126 39.74 10.37 14.55
C GLY A 126 39.85 8.91 14.98
N ILE A 127 38.73 8.20 15.08
CA ILE A 127 38.67 6.78 15.44
C ILE A 127 38.76 5.97 14.15
N LYS A 128 39.87 5.23 13.98
CA LYS A 128 40.12 4.35 12.83
C LYS A 128 39.84 2.89 13.16
#